data_AF-A0A5B8LP19-F1
#
_entry.id   AF-A0A5B8LP19-F1
#
_cell.length_a   1.000
_cell.length_b   1.000
_cell.length_c   1.000
_cell.angle_alpha   90.00
_cell.angle_beta   90.00
_cell.angle_gamma   90.00
#
_symmetry.space_group_name_H-M   'P 1'
#
loop_
_entity.id
_entity.type
_entity.pdbx_description
1 polymer ?
#
loop_
_entity_poly.entity_id
_entity_poly.type
_entity_poly.pdbx_seq_one_letter_code
_entity_poly.pdbx_strand_id
1 'polypeptide(L)'
;MYEVFDSFCKIPTWDTPHALDEGRFRAALSEVVHLADFSPEEMGRYIQLNHAEPIWPKTAAQLDKVINRLVEYATVEQKRAHRRV
;
A
#
# COMPACT_ATOMS: atom_id res chain seq x y z
N MET A 1 -5.83 -7.98 -9.54
CA MET A 1 -6.24 -6.80 -8.75
C MET A 1 -5.04 -6.09 -8.10
N TYR A 2 -4.26 -6.74 -7.23
CA TYR A 2 -3.18 -6.07 -6.48
C TYR A 2 -1.93 -5.76 -7.31
N GLU A 3 -1.84 -6.27 -8.54
CA GLU A 3 -0.73 -5.99 -9.47
C GLU A 3 -0.64 -4.50 -9.84
N VAL A 4 -1.69 -3.70 -9.62
CA VAL A 4 -1.61 -2.23 -9.74
C VAL A 4 -0.54 -1.63 -8.81
N PHE A 5 -0.17 -2.32 -7.73
CA PHE A 5 0.87 -1.92 -6.80
C PHE A 5 2.28 -2.34 -7.22
N ASP A 6 2.47 -3.10 -8.31
CA ASP A 6 3.80 -3.57 -8.75
C ASP A 6 4.81 -2.43 -8.91
N SER A 7 4.37 -1.33 -9.50
CA SER A 7 5.22 -0.16 -9.74
C SER A 7 5.65 0.49 -8.43
N PHE A 8 4.80 0.46 -7.40
CA PHE A 8 5.11 0.95 -6.06
C PHE A 8 6.04 -0.03 -5.32
N CYS A 9 5.75 -1.33 -5.37
CA CYS A 9 6.53 -2.38 -4.72
C CYS A 9 7.98 -2.41 -5.21
N LYS A 10 8.25 -2.10 -6.48
CA LYS A 10 9.60 -2.11 -7.06
C LYS A 10 10.48 -0.92 -6.64
N ILE A 11 9.95 0.03 -5.88
CA ILE A 11 10.68 1.24 -5.48
C ILE A 11 11.52 0.96 -4.23
N PRO A 12 12.84 1.14 -4.24
CA PRO A 12 13.68 0.88 -3.07
C PRO A 12 13.44 1.79 -1.85
N THR A 13 12.66 2.87 -2.02
CA THR A 13 12.26 3.84 -1.00
C THR A 13 10.78 3.79 -0.62
N TRP A 14 10.06 2.75 -1.06
CA TRP A 14 8.62 2.55 -0.82
C TRP A 14 8.23 2.68 0.66
N ASP A 15 9.16 2.36 1.54
CA ASP A 15 9.00 2.28 2.99
C ASP A 15 9.16 3.63 3.70
N THR A 16 9.51 4.68 2.95
CA THR A 16 9.74 6.03 3.44
C THR A 16 8.47 6.88 3.36
N PRO A 17 8.36 7.99 4.12
CA PRO A 17 7.27 8.95 3.96
C PRO A 17 7.52 9.94 2.81
N HIS A 18 8.28 9.54 1.77
CA HIS A 18 8.59 10.45 0.67
C HIS A 18 7.34 10.71 -0.17
N ALA A 19 7.02 11.99 -0.39
CA ALA A 19 5.77 12.42 -1.01
C ALA A 19 5.50 11.78 -2.38
N LEU A 20 6.56 11.53 -3.17
CA LEU A 20 6.46 10.87 -4.46
C LEU A 20 6.00 9.41 -4.34
N ASP A 21 6.53 8.67 -3.36
CA ASP A 21 6.24 7.25 -3.19
C ASP A 21 4.84 7.08 -2.59
N GLU A 22 4.46 7.94 -1.65
CA GLU A 22 3.07 8.02 -1.19
C GLU A 22 2.10 8.38 -2.33
N GLY A 23 2.50 9.28 -3.24
CA GLY A 23 1.72 9.63 -4.42
C GLY A 23 1.49 8.43 -5.33
N ARG A 24 2.51 7.62 -5.57
CA ARG A 24 2.43 6.38 -6.37
C ARG A 24 1.51 5.35 -5.72
N PHE A 25 1.65 5.14 -4.41
CA PHE A 25 0.75 4.27 -3.66
C PHE A 25 -0.70 4.74 -3.76
N ARG A 26 -0.96 6.04 -3.53
CA ARG A 26 -2.30 6.61 -3.60
C ARG A 26 -2.93 6.49 -4.99
N ALA A 27 -2.14 6.68 -6.05
CA ALA A 27 -2.59 6.49 -7.42
C ALA A 27 -3.05 5.04 -7.67
N ALA A 28 -2.19 4.06 -7.35
CA ALA A 28 -2.52 2.64 -7.49
C ALA A 28 -3.75 2.24 -6.65
N LEU A 29 -3.82 2.72 -5.40
CA LEU A 29 -4.96 2.46 -4.52
C LEU A 29 -6.27 3.00 -5.10
N SER A 30 -6.27 4.18 -5.73
CA SER A 30 -7.49 4.77 -6.29
C SER A 30 -8.14 3.90 -7.37
N GLU A 31 -7.36 3.08 -8.08
CA GLU A 31 -7.84 2.18 -9.12
C GLU A 31 -8.63 0.98 -8.57
N VAL A 32 -8.40 0.59 -7.31
CA VAL A 32 -8.97 -0.65 -6.74
C VAL A 32 -9.79 -0.45 -5.47
N VAL A 33 -9.62 0.65 -4.75
CA VAL A 33 -10.22 0.88 -3.41
C VAL A 33 -11.75 0.92 -3.39
N HIS A 34 -12.38 1.15 -4.54
CA HIS A 34 -13.82 1.20 -4.73
C HIS A 34 -14.43 -0.15 -5.13
N LEU A 35 -13.60 -1.16 -5.40
CA LEU A 35 -14.07 -2.50 -5.78
C LEU A 35 -14.61 -3.23 -4.54
N ALA A 36 -15.71 -3.96 -4.71
CA ALA A 36 -16.39 -4.64 -3.61
C ALA A 36 -15.58 -5.81 -3.01
N ASP A 37 -14.70 -6.41 -3.79
CA ASP A 37 -13.80 -7.50 -3.40
C ASP A 37 -12.42 -7.02 -2.94
N PHE A 38 -12.16 -5.71 -2.96
CA PHE A 38 -10.91 -5.15 -2.45
C PHE A 38 -10.80 -5.36 -0.93
N SER A 39 -9.64 -5.84 -0.47
CA SER A 39 -9.32 -6.02 0.94
C SER A 39 -8.02 -5.30 1.28
N PRO A 40 -8.05 -4.29 2.18
CA PRO A 40 -6.84 -3.63 2.66
C PRO A 40 -5.81 -4.61 3.25
N GLU A 41 -6.27 -5.66 3.93
CA GLU A 41 -5.40 -6.68 4.53
C GLU A 41 -4.67 -7.52 3.47
N GLU A 42 -5.39 -7.97 2.43
CA GLU A 42 -4.78 -8.72 1.33
C GLU A 42 -3.83 -7.84 0.51
N MET A 43 -4.14 -6.55 0.35
CA MET A 43 -3.21 -5.56 -0.22
C MET A 43 -1.94 -5.47 0.62
N GLY A 44 -2.06 -5.39 1.95
CA GLY A 44 -0.91 -5.37 2.87
C GLY A 44 0.00 -6.59 2.70
N ARG A 45 -0.60 -7.79 2.65
CA ARG A 45 0.14 -9.04 2.38
C ARG A 45 0.79 -9.06 1.02
N TYR A 46 0.10 -8.55 0.00
CA TYR A 46 0.67 -8.46 -1.34
C TYR A 46 1.93 -7.58 -1.35
N ILE A 47 1.88 -6.40 -0.73
CA ILE A 47 3.04 -5.52 -0.61
C ILE A 47 4.16 -6.20 0.19
N GLN A 48 3.83 -6.89 1.29
CA GLN A 48 4.80 -7.64 2.10
C GLN A 48 5.58 -8.69 1.29
N LEU A 49 4.91 -9.39 0.37
CA LEU A 49 5.51 -10.46 -0.42
C LEU A 49 6.28 -9.96 -1.66
N ASN A 50 5.98 -8.74 -2.15
CA ASN A 50 6.45 -8.27 -3.45
C ASN A 50 7.30 -7.00 -3.40
N HIS A 51 7.47 -6.37 -2.23
CA HIS A 51 8.26 -5.15 -2.11
C HIS A 51 9.75 -5.42 -2.42
N ALA A 52 10.40 -4.42 -3.00
CA ALA A 52 11.85 -4.37 -3.14
C ALA A 52 12.49 -4.26 -1.75
N GLU A 53 13.72 -4.75 -1.63
CA GLU A 53 14.50 -4.54 -0.43
C GLU A 53 14.73 -3.03 -0.20
N PRO A 54 14.41 -2.49 0.98
CA PRO A 54 14.63 -1.08 1.28
C PRO A 54 16.10 -0.69 1.19
N ILE A 55 16.39 0.54 0.76
CA ILE A 55 17.78 1.04 0.71
C ILE A 55 18.43 1.21 2.09
N TRP A 56 17.63 1.28 3.16
CA TRP A 56 18.11 1.26 4.54
C TRP A 56 17.68 -0.03 5.24
N PRO A 57 18.60 -0.72 5.93
CA PRO A 57 18.27 -1.94 6.65
C PRO A 57 17.10 -1.72 7.62
N LYS A 58 16.07 -2.56 7.51
CA LYS A 58 14.92 -2.57 8.39
C LYS A 58 14.70 -3.96 8.97
N THR A 59 14.30 -4.00 10.23
CA THR A 59 13.80 -5.24 10.85
C THR A 59 12.42 -5.56 10.29
N ALA A 60 12.01 -6.83 10.37
CA ALA A 60 10.65 -7.25 10.03
C ALA A 60 9.59 -6.39 10.74
N ALA A 61 9.77 -6.14 12.05
CA ALA A 61 8.86 -5.29 12.82
C ALA A 61 8.80 -3.83 12.34
N GLN A 62 9.87 -3.29 11.74
CA GLN A 62 9.84 -1.95 11.13
C GLN A 62 9.08 -1.97 9.80
N LEU A 63 9.20 -3.03 9.01
CA LEU A 63 8.45 -3.19 7.76
C LEU A 63 6.96 -3.42 8.04
N ASP A 64 6.63 -4.24 9.02
CA ASP A 64 5.25 -4.48 9.45
C ASP A 64 4.56 -3.18 9.86
N LYS A 65 5.27 -2.27 10.57
CA LYS A 65 4.73 -0.94 10.91
C LYS A 65 4.43 -0.09 9.68
N VAL A 66 5.27 -0.15 8.65
CA VAL A 66 5.03 0.57 7.40
C VAL A 66 3.83 -0.02 6.67
N ILE A 67 3.75 -1.34 6.56
CA ILE A 67 2.64 -2.05 5.92
C ILE A 67 1.33 -1.75 6.65
N ASN A 68 1.31 -1.82 7.98
CA ASN A 68 0.13 -1.49 8.78
C ASN A 68 -0.35 -0.05 8.51
N ARG A 69 0.56 0.92 8.37
CA ARG A 69 0.19 2.30 7.99
C ARG A 69 -0.49 2.36 6.61
N LEU A 70 0.00 1.58 5.64
CA LEU A 70 -0.62 1.51 4.30
C LEU A 70 -2.00 0.84 4.36
N VAL A 71 -2.15 -0.22 5.16
CA VAL A 71 -3.43 -0.93 5.40
C VAL A 71 -4.44 -0.02 6.08
N GLU A 72 -4.04 0.71 7.12
CA GLU A 72 -4.88 1.68 7.82
C GLU A 72 -5.36 2.78 6.86
N TYR A 73 -4.46 3.32 6.03
CA TYR A 73 -4.81 4.31 5.02
C TYR A 73 -5.83 3.76 4.02
N ALA A 74 -5.57 2.58 3.45
CA ALA A 74 -6.46 1.92 2.50
C ALA A 74 -7.85 1.62 3.11
N THR A 75 -7.89 1.23 4.38
CA THR A 75 -9.14 0.99 5.13
C THR A 75 -9.97 2.27 5.25
N VAL A 76 -9.33 3.41 5.53
CA VAL A 76 -10.02 4.71 5.61
C VAL A 76 -10.55 5.11 4.23
N GLU A 77 -9.74 4.97 3.18
CA GLU A 77 -10.16 5.30 1.82
C GLU A 77 -11.28 4.41 1.30
N GLN A 78 -11.24 3.10 1.61
CA GLN A 78 -12.33 2.18 1.26
C GLN A 78 -13.65 2.62 1.91
N LYS A 79 -13.63 2.94 3.21
CA LYS A 79 -14.82 3.46 3.91
C LYS A 79 -15.33 4.77 3.31
N ARG A 80 -14.44 5.63 2.81
CA ARG A 80 -14.81 6.89 2.13
C ARG A 80 -15.44 6.63 0.77
N ALA A 81 -14.89 5.71 -0.02
CA ALA A 81 -15.42 5.33 -1.33
C ALA A 81 -16.85 4.77 -1.20
N HIS A 82 -17.08 3.87 -0.24
CA HIS A 82 -18.38 3.21 -0.03
C HIS A 82 -19.45 4.11 0.58
N ARG A 83 -19.09 5.26 1.18
CA ARG A 83 -20.06 6.26 1.66
C ARG A 83 -20.56 7.20 0.56
N ARG A 84 -19.91 7.21 -0.60
CA ARG A 84 -20.24 8.08 -1.74
C ARG A 84 -21.10 7.37 -2.80
N VAL A 85 -21.36 6.08 -2.63
CA VAL A 85 -22.26 5.24 -3.44
C VAL A 85 -23.60 5.15 -2.73
#